data_AF-A0A060CP57-F1
#
_entry.id   AF-A0A060CP57-F1
#
_cell.length_a   1.000
_cell.length_b   1.000
_cell.length_c   1.000
_cell.angle_alpha   90.00
_cell.angle_beta   90.00
_cell.angle_gamma   90.00
#
_symmetry.space_group_name_H-M   'P 1'
#
loop_
_entity.id
_entity.type
_entity.pdbx_description
1 polymer ?
#
loop_
_entity_poly.entity_id
_entity_poly.type
_entity_poly.pdbx_seq_one_letter_code
_entity_poly.pdbx_strand_id
1 'polypeptide(L)'
;LEASSWTYQLQDTRQVDLSRTAYDVVVVDAFFGGGRKQIAELRRKPLGGRRIVLSYLSIGEAEAYRYYWADCCKGRDRPPWILTENARWKGNYRVQFWNPQWKSIIYEAAESYLKRIVDAGFDGVYLDRIDV
;
A
#
# COMPACT_ATOMS: atom_id res chain seq x y z
N LEU A 1 -11.87 15.34 -12.15
CA LEU A 1 -12.08 14.60 -10.89
C LEU A 1 -12.04 15.65 -9.79
N GLU A 2 -13.18 16.02 -9.23
CA GLU A 2 -13.24 16.86 -8.04
C GLU A 2 -13.60 15.94 -6.87
N ALA A 3 -12.81 16.02 -5.80
CA ALA A 3 -13.01 15.28 -4.56
C ALA A 3 -13.10 16.28 -3.42
N SER A 4 -14.17 16.21 -2.63
CA SER A 4 -14.45 17.14 -1.54
C SER A 4 -14.25 16.49 -0.17
N SER A 5 -14.06 15.17 -0.14
CA SER A 5 -13.92 14.39 1.07
C SER A 5 -13.03 13.16 0.86
N TRP A 6 -12.21 12.85 1.84
CA TRP A 6 -11.38 11.65 1.81
C TRP A 6 -11.22 11.04 3.21
N THR A 7 -10.83 9.77 3.24
CA THR A 7 -10.46 9.09 4.48
C THR A 7 -9.20 8.25 4.29
N TYR A 8 -8.51 8.01 5.41
CA TYR A 8 -7.24 7.30 5.47
C TYR A 8 -7.33 6.22 6.55
N GLN A 9 -7.34 4.95 6.14
CA GLN A 9 -7.53 3.83 7.05
C GLN A 9 -6.63 2.66 6.66
N LEU A 10 -5.52 2.51 7.37
CA LEU A 10 -4.54 1.44 7.14
C LEU A 10 -4.70 0.24 8.07
N GLN A 11 -5.61 0.32 9.05
CA GLN A 11 -5.83 -0.70 10.08
C GLN A 11 -7.33 -0.92 10.27
N ASP A 12 -7.70 -2.08 10.83
CA ASP A 12 -9.09 -2.54 11.01
C ASP A 12 -9.86 -2.58 9.68
N THR A 13 -9.94 -3.78 9.09
CA THR A 13 -10.27 -3.98 7.67
C THR A 13 -11.76 -4.06 7.39
N ARG A 14 -12.62 -3.50 8.24
CA ARG A 14 -14.08 -3.61 8.07
C ARG A 14 -14.54 -2.82 6.85
N GLN A 15 -14.42 -3.46 5.69
CA GLN A 15 -14.83 -2.91 4.40
C GLN A 15 -16.31 -2.58 4.35
N VAL A 16 -17.13 -3.33 5.08
CA VAL A 16 -18.56 -3.04 5.25
C VAL A 16 -18.76 -1.64 5.82
N ASP A 17 -17.89 -1.17 6.71
CA ASP A 17 -17.99 0.17 7.28
C ASP A 17 -17.60 1.22 6.24
N LEU A 18 -16.48 1.03 5.53
CA LEU A 18 -16.07 1.96 4.48
C LEU A 18 -17.02 1.99 3.28
N SER A 19 -17.58 0.86 2.86
CA SER A 19 -18.55 0.79 1.75
C SER A 19 -19.88 1.49 2.06
N ARG A 20 -20.16 1.75 3.35
CA ARG A 20 -21.34 2.50 3.83
C ARG A 20 -21.10 4.01 3.92
N THR A 21 -19.88 4.49 3.73
CA THR A 21 -19.55 5.92 3.75
C THR A 21 -19.73 6.56 2.37
N ALA A 22 -19.79 7.90 2.30
CA ALA A 22 -19.91 8.64 1.04
C ALA A 22 -18.61 9.32 0.55
N TYR A 23 -17.46 9.07 1.21
CA TYR A 23 -16.17 9.68 0.86
C TYR A 23 -15.83 9.55 -0.63
N ASP A 24 -15.27 10.61 -1.22
CA ASP A 24 -14.86 10.65 -2.64
C ASP A 24 -13.60 9.82 -2.89
N VAL A 25 -12.66 9.87 -1.93
CA VAL A 25 -11.40 9.13 -1.97
C VAL A 25 -11.25 8.33 -0.68
N VAL A 26 -10.82 7.08 -0.80
CA VAL A 26 -10.40 6.28 0.36
C VAL A 26 -8.99 5.76 0.11
N VAL A 27 -8.13 5.91 1.11
CA VAL A 27 -6.81 5.32 1.13
C VAL A 27 -6.83 4.17 2.12
N VAL A 28 -6.57 2.96 1.62
CA VAL A 28 -6.52 1.74 2.41
C VAL A 28 -5.25 0.97 2.12
N ASP A 29 -4.90 0.02 2.96
CA ASP A 29 -3.78 -0.87 2.69
C ASP A 29 -4.20 -2.05 1.80
N ALA A 30 -3.40 -2.39 0.78
CA ALA A 30 -3.71 -3.51 -0.13
C ALA A 30 -3.81 -4.87 0.55
N PHE A 31 -3.08 -5.13 1.64
CA PHE A 31 -3.14 -6.41 2.35
C PHE A 31 -4.38 -6.53 3.24
N PHE A 32 -5.06 -5.42 3.48
CA PHE A 32 -6.26 -5.30 4.28
C PHE A 32 -7.51 -4.99 3.41
N GLY A 33 -7.32 -4.52 2.18
CA GLY A 33 -8.36 -4.14 1.22
C GLY A 33 -9.05 -5.30 0.49
N GLY A 34 -8.66 -6.55 0.77
CA GLY A 34 -9.24 -7.73 0.12
C GLY A 34 -8.86 -7.85 -1.36
N GLY A 35 -9.50 -8.79 -2.06
CA GLY A 35 -9.22 -9.04 -3.47
C GLY A 35 -9.99 -8.12 -4.42
N ARG A 36 -9.90 -8.40 -5.72
CA ARG A 36 -10.51 -7.60 -6.79
C ARG A 36 -12.00 -7.33 -6.63
N LYS A 37 -12.75 -8.28 -6.06
CA LYS A 37 -14.19 -8.13 -5.82
C LYS A 37 -14.46 -7.06 -4.76
N GLN A 38 -13.74 -7.13 -3.65
CA GLN A 38 -13.83 -6.18 -2.55
C GLN A 38 -13.51 -4.75 -3.00
N ILE A 39 -12.43 -4.57 -3.77
CA ILE A 39 -12.08 -3.26 -4.32
C ILE A 39 -13.15 -2.75 -5.31
N ALA A 40 -13.75 -3.64 -6.10
CA ALA A 40 -14.86 -3.27 -6.99
C ALA A 40 -16.15 -2.88 -6.24
N GLU A 41 -16.40 -3.44 -5.06
CA GLU A 41 -17.49 -3.02 -4.16
C GLU A 41 -17.17 -1.67 -3.53
N LEU A 42 -15.94 -1.50 -3.02
CA LEU A 42 -15.53 -0.27 -2.33
C LEU A 42 -15.54 0.95 -3.26
N ARG A 43 -15.31 0.78 -4.57
CA ARG A 43 -15.40 1.87 -5.57
C ARG A 43 -16.81 2.41 -5.79
N ARG A 44 -17.85 1.81 -5.20
CA ARG A 44 -19.23 2.28 -5.29
C ARG A 44 -19.67 2.91 -3.98
N LYS A 45 -20.24 4.11 -4.06
CA LYS A 45 -20.83 4.78 -2.89
C LYS A 45 -22.26 4.26 -2.62
N PRO A 46 -22.78 4.36 -1.38
CA PRO A 46 -24.10 3.87 -1.00
C PRO A 46 -25.27 4.41 -1.85
N LEU A 47 -25.21 5.68 -2.25
CA LEU A 47 -26.25 6.35 -3.04
C LEU A 47 -25.93 6.36 -4.55
N GLY A 48 -25.00 5.51 -4.97
CA GLY A 48 -24.47 5.54 -6.33
C GLY A 48 -23.35 6.57 -6.50
N GLY A 49 -22.75 6.57 -7.69
CA GLY A 49 -21.52 7.32 -7.96
C GLY A 49 -20.26 6.53 -7.63
N ARG A 50 -19.17 6.93 -8.30
CA ARG A 50 -17.86 6.30 -8.18
C ARG A 50 -17.06 6.96 -7.07
N ARG A 51 -16.34 6.15 -6.31
CA ARG A 51 -15.28 6.54 -5.36
C ARG A 51 -13.92 6.14 -5.93
N ILE A 52 -12.89 6.95 -5.68
CA ILE A 52 -11.49 6.59 -5.91
C ILE A 52 -11.00 5.76 -4.72
N VAL A 53 -10.40 4.60 -5.00
CA VAL A 53 -9.78 3.75 -3.99
C VAL A 53 -8.28 3.67 -4.26
N LEU A 54 -7.47 4.20 -3.33
CA LEU A 54 -6.01 4.20 -3.40
C LEU A 54 -5.42 3.19 -2.41
N SER A 55 -4.37 2.49 -2.83
CA SER A 55 -3.58 1.67 -1.90
C SER A 55 -2.45 2.49 -1.29
N TYR A 56 -2.24 2.38 0.02
CA TYR A 56 -0.98 2.78 0.63
C TYR A 56 0.19 1.97 0.04
N LEU A 57 1.32 2.66 -0.18
CA LEU A 57 2.57 2.06 -0.65
C LEU A 57 3.77 2.88 -0.10
N SER A 58 4.48 2.33 0.89
CA SER A 58 5.77 2.88 1.33
C SER A 58 6.83 2.61 0.26
N ILE A 59 7.50 3.66 -0.20
CA ILE A 59 8.60 3.54 -1.19
C ILE A 59 9.98 3.85 -0.62
N GLY A 60 10.04 4.46 0.57
CA GLY A 60 11.27 4.79 1.28
C GLY A 60 11.62 3.86 2.44
N GLU A 61 10.69 2.98 2.82
CA GLU A 61 10.92 2.00 3.88
C GLU A 61 10.38 0.62 3.52
N ALA A 62 11.15 -0.41 3.85
CA ALA A 62 10.72 -1.81 3.84
C ALA A 62 10.02 -2.15 5.15
N GLU A 63 8.85 -2.76 5.05
CA GLU A 63 7.99 -3.10 6.18
C GLU A 63 8.05 -4.61 6.45
N ALA A 64 8.48 -5.02 7.65
CA ALA A 64 8.80 -6.40 7.96
C ALA A 64 7.60 -7.36 7.97
N TYR A 65 6.39 -6.83 7.96
CA TYR A 65 5.14 -7.57 7.87
C TYR A 65 4.61 -7.72 6.43
N ARG A 66 5.31 -7.20 5.42
CA ARG A 66 4.94 -7.37 4.00
C ARG A 66 5.44 -8.70 3.47
N TYR A 67 4.75 -9.20 2.44
CA TYR A 67 5.08 -10.47 1.77
C TYR A 67 6.55 -10.56 1.31
N TYR A 68 7.11 -9.49 0.74
CA TYR A 68 8.46 -9.48 0.19
C TYR A 68 9.54 -9.65 1.27
N TRP A 69 9.24 -9.34 2.54
CA TRP A 69 10.23 -9.34 3.61
C TRP A 69 10.83 -10.72 3.86
N ALA A 70 9.99 -11.77 3.77
CA ALA A 70 10.41 -13.14 3.98
C ALA A 70 11.47 -13.59 2.96
N ASP A 71 11.40 -13.07 1.73
CA ASP A 71 12.26 -13.47 0.63
C ASP A 71 13.54 -12.62 0.54
N CYS A 72 13.43 -11.30 0.76
CA CYS A 72 14.55 -10.39 0.55
C CYS A 72 15.40 -10.11 1.79
N CYS A 73 14.78 -10.17 2.98
CA CYS A 73 15.22 -9.30 4.07
C CYS A 73 15.27 -9.99 5.45
N LYS A 74 14.76 -11.22 5.53
CA LYS A 74 14.76 -12.05 6.74
C LYS A 74 16.12 -12.72 6.94
N GLY A 75 16.65 -12.65 8.15
CA GLY A 75 17.90 -13.33 8.52
C GLY A 75 19.02 -12.36 8.91
N ARG A 76 20.22 -12.92 9.16
CA ARG A 76 21.41 -12.16 9.56
C ARG A 76 22.09 -11.47 8.38
N ASP A 77 22.02 -12.07 7.20
CA ASP A 77 22.65 -11.57 5.97
C ASP A 77 21.68 -10.70 5.17
N ARG A 78 21.16 -9.65 5.83
CA ARG A 78 20.22 -8.73 5.19
C ARG A 78 20.92 -7.94 4.08
N PRO A 79 20.26 -7.67 2.94
CA PRO A 79 20.85 -6.87 1.89
C PRO A 79 21.27 -5.48 2.40
N PRO A 80 22.42 -4.94 1.93
CA PRO A 80 22.97 -3.68 2.42
C PRO A 80 22.11 -2.45 2.09
N TRP A 81 21.14 -2.60 1.18
CA TRP A 81 20.18 -1.54 0.88
C TRP A 81 19.06 -1.44 1.91
N ILE A 82 18.91 -2.41 2.81
CA ILE A 82 18.11 -2.22 4.02
C ILE A 82 18.99 -1.58 5.08
N LEU A 83 18.57 -0.41 5.55
CA LEU A 83 19.31 0.42 6.49
C LEU A 83 18.74 0.25 7.91
N THR A 84 18.73 1.34 8.67
CA THR A 84 18.29 1.38 10.06
C THR A 84 16.78 1.23 10.20
N GLU A 85 16.38 0.57 11.30
CA GLU A 85 14.98 0.53 11.72
C GLU A 85 14.51 1.92 12.11
N ASN A 86 13.27 2.24 11.75
CA ASN A 86 12.63 3.47 12.14
C ASN A 86 12.26 3.42 13.62
N ALA A 87 12.88 4.29 14.43
CA ALA A 87 12.66 4.34 15.87
C ALA A 87 11.20 4.64 16.28
N ARG A 88 10.41 5.26 15.39
CA ARG A 88 8.99 5.57 15.65
C ARG A 88 8.05 4.46 15.17
N TRP A 89 8.49 3.65 14.21
CA TRP A 89 7.67 2.65 13.52
C TRP A 89 8.41 1.32 13.51
N LYS A 90 8.25 0.57 14.60
CA LYS A 90 8.89 -0.74 14.78
C LYS A 90 8.51 -1.68 13.64
N GLY A 91 9.52 -2.33 13.06
CA GLY A 91 9.37 -3.21 11.90
C GLY A 91 9.49 -2.50 10.55
N ASN A 92 9.60 -1.16 10.51
CA ASN A 92 9.88 -0.42 9.28
C ASN A 92 11.36 -0.09 9.21
N TYR A 93 11.99 -0.30 8.06
CA TYR A 93 13.42 -0.08 7.87
C TYR A 93 13.62 0.85 6.69
N ARG A 94 14.42 1.91 6.88
CA ARG A 94 14.84 2.77 5.76
C ARG A 94 15.54 1.94 4.71
N VAL A 95 15.38 2.34 3.46
CA VAL A 95 16.06 1.68 2.34
C VAL A 95 16.78 2.68 1.47
N GLN A 96 17.81 2.21 0.77
CA GLN A 96 18.33 2.92 -0.40
C GLN A 96 17.26 2.84 -1.51
N PHE A 97 16.33 3.79 -1.56
CA PHE A 97 15.19 3.74 -2.48
C PHE A 97 15.61 3.74 -3.96
N TRP A 98 16.83 4.19 -4.27
CA TRP A 98 17.42 4.14 -5.60
C TRP A 98 17.97 2.76 -5.98
N ASN A 99 18.11 1.83 -5.03
CA ASN A 99 18.71 0.52 -5.25
C ASN A 99 17.86 -0.32 -6.23
N PRO A 100 18.46 -0.93 -7.27
CA PRO A 100 17.73 -1.70 -8.27
C PRO A 100 16.91 -2.86 -7.69
N GLN A 101 17.39 -3.54 -6.64
CA GLN A 101 16.63 -4.64 -6.02
C GLN A 101 15.36 -4.12 -5.34
N TRP A 102 15.43 -2.97 -4.67
CA TRP A 102 14.26 -2.34 -4.08
C TRP A 102 13.27 -1.86 -5.15
N LYS A 103 13.74 -1.21 -6.20
CA LYS A 103 12.91 -0.81 -7.35
C LYS A 103 12.21 -2.00 -8.00
N SER A 104 12.91 -3.13 -8.14
CA SER A 104 12.35 -4.39 -8.61
C SER A 104 11.20 -4.89 -7.72
N ILE A 105 11.37 -4.88 -6.40
CA ILE A 105 10.32 -5.26 -5.44
C ILE A 105 9.11 -4.32 -5.55
N ILE A 106 9.33 -3.01 -5.66
CA ILE A 106 8.25 -2.02 -5.62
C ILE A 106 7.50 -1.88 -6.94
N TYR A 107 8.19 -1.78 -8.09
CA TYR A 107 7.51 -1.48 -9.36
C TYR A 107 8.11 -2.07 -10.64
N GLU A 108 9.38 -2.51 -10.70
CA GLU A 108 9.97 -2.95 -11.97
C GLU A 108 9.70 -4.43 -12.31
N ALA A 109 9.56 -5.30 -11.31
CA ALA A 109 9.29 -6.72 -11.56
C ALA A 109 7.83 -6.99 -11.97
N ALA A 110 7.62 -8.07 -12.73
CA ALA A 110 6.29 -8.56 -13.10
C ALA A 110 5.42 -8.94 -11.90
N GLU A 111 6.01 -9.29 -10.76
CA GLU A 111 5.33 -9.64 -9.52
C GLU A 111 5.54 -8.57 -8.42
N SER A 112 5.91 -7.36 -8.83
CA SER A 112 6.16 -6.22 -7.94
C SER A 112 4.94 -5.83 -7.13
N TYR A 113 5.16 -5.09 -6.04
CA TYR A 113 4.09 -4.67 -5.15
C TYR A 113 3.08 -3.77 -5.89
N LEU A 114 3.55 -2.80 -6.69
CA LEU A 114 2.67 -1.98 -7.50
C LEU A 114 1.83 -2.82 -8.48
N LYS A 115 2.41 -3.84 -9.11
CA LYS A 115 1.68 -4.71 -10.03
C LYS A 115 0.56 -5.47 -9.32
N ARG A 116 0.81 -6.00 -8.11
CA ARG A 116 -0.22 -6.63 -7.27
C ARG A 116 -1.36 -5.68 -6.93
N ILE A 117 -1.06 -4.42 -6.63
CA ILE A 117 -2.06 -3.37 -6.36
C ILE A 117 -2.92 -3.12 -7.61
N VAL A 118 -2.30 -2.98 -8.78
CA VAL A 118 -3.00 -2.81 -10.06
C VAL A 118 -3.91 -4.00 -10.37
N ASP A 119 -3.43 -5.23 -10.17
CA ASP A 119 -4.20 -6.45 -10.43
C ASP A 119 -5.40 -6.62 -9.49
N ALA A 120 -5.27 -6.13 -8.25
CA ALA A 120 -6.37 -6.04 -7.29
C ALA A 120 -7.42 -4.97 -7.68
N GLY A 121 -7.14 -4.12 -8.67
CA GLY A 121 -8.12 -3.20 -9.25
C GLY A 121 -8.28 -1.88 -8.50
N PHE A 122 -7.28 -1.49 -7.70
CA PHE A 122 -7.17 -0.15 -7.14
C PHE A 122 -7.09 0.90 -8.24
N ASP A 123 -7.54 2.13 -7.97
CA ASP A 123 -7.48 3.23 -8.93
C ASP A 123 -6.10 3.93 -8.93
N GLY A 124 -5.30 3.70 -7.89
CA GLY A 124 -3.95 4.26 -7.76
C GLY A 124 -3.29 3.95 -6.42
N VAL A 125 -2.20 4.65 -6.12
CA VAL A 125 -1.44 4.50 -4.88
C VAL A 125 -1.24 5.83 -4.15
N TYR A 126 -1.19 5.76 -2.83
CA TYR A 126 -0.69 6.82 -1.95
C TYR A 126 0.76 6.47 -1.58
N LEU A 127 1.71 7.26 -2.08
CA LEU A 127 3.14 7.02 -1.87
C LEU A 127 3.58 7.61 -0.54
N ASP A 128 4.11 6.77 0.35
CA ASP A 128 4.62 7.18 1.66
C ASP A 128 6.14 7.05 1.76
N ARG A 129 6.71 7.73 2.75
CA ARG A 129 8.15 7.81 3.05
C ARG A 129 8.95 8.42 1.89
N ILE A 130 8.42 9.50 1.31
CA ILE A 130 9.12 10.35 0.32
C ILE A 130 10.23 11.19 0.98
N ASP A 131 10.12 11.40 2.30
CA ASP A 131 10.95 12.29 3.11
C ASP A 131 12.25 11.66 3.65
N VAL A 132 12.58 10.43 3.23
CA VAL A 132 13.69 9.65 3.79
C VAL A 132 15.00 9.80 3.03
#